data_AF-E0N7C8-F1
#
_entry.id   AF-E0N7C8-F1
#
_cell.length_a   1.000
_cell.length_b   1.000
_cell.length_c   1.000
_cell.angle_alpha   90.00
_cell.angle_beta   90.00
_cell.angle_gamma   90.00
#
_symmetry.space_group_name_H-M   'P 1'
#
loop_
_entity.id
_entity.type
_entity.pdbx_description
1 polymer ?
#
loop_
_entity_poly.entity_id
_entity_poly.type
_entity_poly.pdbx_seq_one_letter_code
_entity_poly.pdbx_strand_id
1 'polypeptide(L)'
;MRYLTLFRPAEKDLSFNRVSKLVGEIAPMIRDGKIVRNRKTYPAPREAWIWAATRCLEARDAGKLTPPLTSHGYLLENITFWSPEKTAGTAVLPSPQPSPTGEGVSTKLRSGLGDLMEWSNGGKQ
;
A
#
# COMPACT_ATOMS: atom_id res chain seq x y z
N MET A 1 -10.86 10.55 8.67
CA MET A 1 -10.36 9.28 9.23
C MET A 1 -11.42 8.65 10.15
N ARG A 2 -12.36 7.84 9.60
CA ARG A 2 -13.48 7.26 10.37
C ARG A 2 -13.05 6.15 11.36
N TYR A 3 -11.94 5.48 11.10
CA TYR A 3 -11.41 4.39 11.93
C TYR A 3 -11.11 4.79 13.38
N LEU A 4 -10.62 6.01 13.63
CA LEU A 4 -10.31 6.49 14.98
C LEU A 4 -11.54 6.58 15.90
N THR A 5 -12.74 6.67 15.32
CA THR A 5 -13.99 6.65 16.09
C THR A 5 -14.22 5.33 16.82
N LEU A 6 -13.57 4.23 16.38
CA LEU A 6 -13.64 2.92 17.04
C LEU A 6 -12.94 2.90 18.40
N PHE A 7 -12.01 3.83 18.65
CA PHE A 7 -11.28 3.92 19.92
C PHE A 7 -11.97 4.87 20.91
N ARG A 8 -13.04 5.56 20.50
CA ARG A 8 -13.74 6.55 21.31
C ARG A 8 -14.59 5.84 22.38
N PRO A 9 -14.31 6.05 23.69
CA PRO A 9 -15.21 5.59 24.74
C PRO A 9 -16.53 6.37 24.69
N ALA A 10 -17.63 5.74 25.11
CA ALA A 10 -18.97 6.33 25.06
C ALA A 10 -19.09 7.65 25.85
N GLU A 11 -18.31 7.78 26.92
CA GLU A 11 -18.40 8.90 27.86
C GLU A 11 -17.39 10.03 27.60
N LYS A 12 -16.34 9.80 26.79
CA LYS A 12 -15.28 10.80 26.55
C LYS A 12 -14.77 10.83 25.12
N ASP A 13 -14.51 12.03 24.63
CA ASP A 13 -13.79 12.23 23.39
C ASP A 13 -12.33 11.76 23.48
N LEU A 14 -11.81 11.30 22.34
CA LEU A 14 -10.41 10.90 22.24
C LEU A 14 -9.52 12.13 22.45
N SER A 15 -8.75 12.15 23.53
CA SER A 15 -7.72 13.17 23.70
C SER A 15 -6.71 13.10 22.56
N PHE A 16 -6.22 14.25 22.10
CA PHE A 16 -5.17 14.34 21.08
C PHE A 16 -3.94 13.50 21.45
N ASN A 17 -3.57 13.43 22.75
CA ASN A 17 -2.47 12.58 23.21
C ASN A 17 -2.70 11.09 22.88
N ARG A 18 -3.94 10.60 23.03
CA ARG A 18 -4.31 9.22 22.72
C ARG A 18 -4.32 8.99 21.21
N VAL A 19 -4.85 9.94 20.43
CA VAL A 19 -4.79 9.89 18.96
C VAL A 19 -3.34 9.79 18.48
N SER A 20 -2.46 10.67 18.97
CA SER A 20 -1.04 10.69 18.58
C SER A 20 -0.31 9.41 18.92
N LYS A 21 -0.61 8.78 20.07
CA LYS A 21 -0.06 7.46 20.40
C LYS A 21 -0.52 6.39 19.42
N LEU A 22 -1.83 6.28 19.16
CA LEU A 22 -2.39 5.30 18.23
C LEU A 22 -1.81 5.46 16.80
N VAL A 23 -1.76 6.70 16.31
CA VAL A 23 -1.16 6.99 14.99
C VAL A 23 0.34 6.72 15.00
N GLY A 24 1.04 7.04 16.09
CA GLY A 24 2.47 6.78 16.26
C GLY A 24 2.84 5.29 16.18
N GLU A 25 1.97 4.40 16.67
CA GLU A 25 2.17 2.95 16.56
C GLU A 25 2.03 2.45 15.12
N ILE A 26 1.09 3.00 14.35
CA ILE A 26 0.83 2.56 12.97
C ILE A 26 1.77 3.23 11.95
N ALA A 27 2.16 4.48 12.18
CA ALA A 27 2.94 5.27 11.23
C ALA A 27 4.23 4.59 10.73
N PRO A 28 5.05 3.90 11.54
CA PRO A 28 6.22 3.19 11.04
C PRO A 28 5.83 2.02 10.12
N MET A 29 4.76 1.28 10.43
CA MET A 29 4.28 0.17 9.60
C MET A 29 3.74 0.64 8.24
N ILE A 30 3.03 1.77 8.20
CA ILE A 30 2.59 2.38 6.95
C ILE A 30 3.79 2.81 6.10
N ARG A 31 4.79 3.44 6.73
CA ARG A 31 6.01 3.90 6.05
C ARG A 31 6.84 2.75 5.48
N ASP A 32 6.91 1.66 6.23
CA ASP A 32 7.62 0.43 5.83
C ASP A 32 6.87 -0.37 4.76
N GLY A 33 5.56 -0.12 4.61
CA GLY A 33 4.71 -0.77 3.60
C GLY A 33 4.45 -2.26 3.85
N LYS A 34 4.77 -2.74 5.05
CA LYS A 34 4.62 -4.15 5.48
C LYS A 34 4.32 -4.20 6.97
N ILE A 35 3.70 -5.31 7.39
CA ILE A 35 3.49 -5.62 8.80
C ILE A 35 4.08 -6.99 9.13
N VAL A 36 4.57 -7.16 10.36
CA VAL A 36 5.03 -8.45 10.86
C VAL A 36 4.02 -8.96 11.88
N ARG A 37 3.39 -10.11 11.60
CA ARG A 37 2.43 -10.74 12.50
C ARG A 37 2.64 -12.25 12.50
N ASN A 38 2.66 -12.86 13.68
CA ASN A 38 2.92 -14.30 13.84
C ASN A 38 4.22 -14.77 13.13
N ARG A 39 5.29 -13.97 13.25
CA ARG A 39 6.60 -14.16 12.56
C ARG A 39 6.53 -14.19 11.02
N LYS A 40 5.42 -13.79 10.41
CA LYS A 40 5.26 -13.65 8.96
C LYS A 40 5.16 -12.18 8.58
N THR A 41 5.79 -11.82 7.48
CA THR A 41 5.71 -10.48 6.89
C THR A 41 4.59 -10.46 5.85
N TYR A 42 3.68 -9.50 5.97
CA TYR A 42 2.58 -9.29 5.03
C TYR A 42 2.75 -7.94 4.32
N PRO A 43 2.50 -7.87 3.00
CA PRO A 43 2.48 -6.59 2.30
C PRO A 43 1.33 -5.74 2.83
N ALA A 44 1.62 -4.51 3.23
CA ALA A 44 0.65 -3.56 3.76
C ALA A 44 0.75 -2.22 3.00
N PRO A 45 0.53 -2.20 1.68
CA PRO A 45 0.42 -0.95 0.92
C PRO A 45 -0.80 -0.16 1.38
N ARG A 46 -0.89 1.11 0.99
CA ARG A 46 -2.00 2.02 1.35
C ARG A 46 -3.39 1.39 1.17
N GLU A 47 -3.59 0.63 0.11
CA GLU A 47 -4.83 -0.07 -0.22
C GLU A 47 -5.23 -1.08 0.86
N ALA A 48 -4.27 -1.84 1.40
CA ALA A 48 -4.52 -2.80 2.47
C ALA A 48 -5.05 -2.11 3.73
N TRP A 49 -4.52 -0.94 4.07
CA TRP A 49 -4.98 -0.14 5.20
C TRP A 49 -6.40 0.40 5.01
N ILE A 50 -6.72 0.89 3.80
CA ILE A 50 -8.08 1.38 3.46
C ILE A 50 -9.09 0.23 3.54
N TRP A 51 -8.75 -0.91 2.95
CA TRP A 51 -9.59 -2.11 2.97
C TRP A 51 -9.82 -2.61 4.39
N ALA A 52 -8.75 -2.78 5.18
CA ALA A 52 -8.83 -3.26 6.55
C ALA A 52 -9.60 -2.29 7.47
N ALA A 53 -9.40 -0.98 7.31
CA ALA A 53 -10.15 0.03 8.07
C ALA A 53 -11.65 -0.01 7.76
N THR A 54 -12.03 -0.28 6.51
CA THR A 54 -13.43 -0.44 6.09
C THR A 54 -14.04 -1.66 6.78
N ARG A 55 -13.33 -2.79 6.79
CA ARG A 55 -13.76 -4.02 7.48
C ARG A 55 -13.97 -3.82 8.98
N CYS A 56 -13.12 -3.03 9.63
CA CYS A 56 -13.32 -2.67 11.04
C CYS A 56 -14.63 -1.90 11.27
N LEU A 57 -15.03 -1.03 10.34
CA LEU A 57 -16.26 -0.27 10.44
C LEU A 57 -17.49 -1.15 10.17
N GLU A 58 -17.42 -2.02 9.17
CA GLU A 58 -18.47 -3.01 8.88
C GLU A 58 -18.66 -3.98 10.06
N ALA A 59 -17.58 -4.43 10.70
CA ALA A 59 -17.65 -5.28 11.88
C ALA A 59 -18.32 -4.60 13.08
N ARG A 60 -18.09 -3.28 13.26
CA ARG A 60 -18.81 -2.49 14.25
C ARG A 60 -20.30 -2.41 13.91
N ASP A 61 -20.62 -2.07 12.65
CA ASP A 61 -22.00 -1.91 12.19
C ASP A 61 -22.80 -3.22 12.34
N ALA A 62 -22.17 -4.35 12.03
CA ALA A 62 -22.72 -5.69 12.23
C ALA A 62 -22.80 -6.13 13.72
N GLY A 63 -22.42 -5.28 14.68
CA GLY A 63 -22.42 -5.61 16.11
C GLY A 63 -21.37 -6.64 16.53
N LYS A 64 -20.46 -7.04 15.64
CA LYS A 64 -19.38 -8.01 15.93
C LYS A 64 -18.22 -7.39 16.72
N LEU A 65 -18.18 -6.06 16.79
CA LEU A 65 -17.09 -5.32 17.38
C LEU A 65 -17.65 -4.24 18.30
N THR A 66 -17.45 -4.41 19.61
CA THR A 66 -17.91 -3.48 20.64
C THR A 66 -16.83 -2.42 20.90
N PRO A 67 -17.06 -1.14 20.58
CA PRO A 67 -16.16 -0.08 20.99
C PRO A 67 -16.19 0.13 22.52
N PRO A 68 -15.13 0.69 23.13
CA PRO A 68 -13.91 1.16 22.48
C PRO A 68 -12.92 0.01 22.22
N LEU A 69 -12.32 0.02 21.04
CA LEU A 69 -11.13 -0.81 20.79
C LEU A 69 -9.97 -0.33 21.67
N THR A 70 -9.21 -1.28 22.21
CA THR A 70 -8.02 -1.00 23.04
C THR A 70 -6.73 -0.99 22.21
N SER A 71 -6.71 -1.67 21.07
CA SER A 71 -5.53 -1.88 20.23
C SER A 71 -5.89 -1.99 18.74
N HIS A 72 -4.88 -1.91 17.87
CA HIS A 72 -4.97 -2.10 16.42
C HIS A 72 -4.96 -3.58 16.00
N GLY A 73 -4.99 -4.52 16.95
CA GLY A 73 -4.92 -5.96 16.67
C GLY A 73 -5.91 -6.42 15.60
N TYR A 74 -7.16 -5.96 15.65
CA TYR A 74 -8.19 -6.30 14.67
C TYR A 74 -7.90 -5.73 13.27
N LEU A 75 -7.36 -4.50 13.19
CA LEU A 75 -6.94 -3.91 11.92
C LEU A 75 -5.76 -4.67 11.31
N LEU A 76 -4.73 -4.94 12.12
CA LEU A 76 -3.54 -5.68 11.70
C LEU A 76 -3.91 -7.11 11.27
N GLU A 77 -4.88 -7.71 11.95
CA GLU A 77 -5.46 -8.99 11.56
C GLU A 77 -6.10 -8.95 10.18
N ASN A 78 -6.95 -7.96 9.93
CA ASN A 78 -7.56 -7.81 8.61
C ASN A 78 -6.48 -7.63 7.52
N ILE A 79 -5.43 -6.86 7.77
CA ILE A 79 -4.32 -6.70 6.81
C ILE A 79 -3.67 -8.06 6.48
N THR A 80 -3.57 -9.00 7.41
CA THR A 80 -3.04 -10.35 7.09
C THR A 80 -3.91 -11.17 6.14
N PHE A 81 -5.19 -10.81 5.99
CA PHE A 81 -6.13 -11.41 5.05
C PHE A 81 -6.29 -10.60 3.75
N TRP A 82 -5.54 -9.51 3.58
CA TRP A 82 -5.59 -8.69 2.39
C TRP A 82 -4.83 -9.34 1.24
N SER A 83 -5.32 -9.11 0.02
CA SER A 83 -4.70 -9.52 -1.24
C SER A 83 -5.01 -8.46 -2.28
N PRO A 84 -4.12 -8.19 -3.26
CA PRO A 84 -4.31 -7.11 -4.23
C PRO A 84 -5.63 -7.22 -5.00
N GLU A 85 -6.10 -8.44 -5.29
CA GLU A 85 -7.42 -8.71 -5.88
C GLU A 85 -8.59 -8.09 -5.11
N LYS A 86 -8.49 -7.96 -3.78
CA LYS A 86 -9.55 -7.41 -2.91
C LYS A 86 -9.67 -5.90 -3.01
N THR A 87 -8.72 -5.24 -3.65
CA THR A 87 -8.70 -3.79 -3.85
C THR A 87 -8.41 -3.41 -5.30
N ALA A 88 -8.30 -4.38 -6.20
CA ALA A 88 -8.05 -4.20 -7.62
C ALA A 88 -9.09 -3.30 -8.33
N GLY A 89 -10.30 -3.17 -7.78
CA GLY A 89 -11.34 -2.24 -8.27
C GLY A 89 -11.29 -0.82 -7.70
N THR A 90 -10.43 -0.55 -6.70
CA THR A 90 -10.33 0.73 -5.97
C THR A 90 -8.98 1.42 -6.18
N ALA A 91 -8.12 0.86 -7.04
CA ALA A 91 -6.79 1.38 -7.32
C ALA A 91 -6.86 2.72 -8.08
N VAL A 92 -6.91 3.82 -7.35
CA VAL A 92 -6.37 5.10 -7.85
C VAL A 92 -4.85 4.98 -7.80
N LEU A 93 -4.26 4.77 -8.98
CA LEU A 93 -2.81 4.64 -9.22
C LEU A 93 -2.03 5.80 -8.56
N PRO A 94 -0.78 5.54 -8.15
CA PRO A 94 0.28 5.93 -9.08
C PRO A 94 1.31 4.83 -9.34
N SER A 95 1.55 4.66 -10.64
CA SER A 95 2.76 4.15 -11.31
C SER A 95 3.09 2.65 -11.23
N PRO A 96 3.12 1.95 -12.37
CA PRO A 96 3.65 0.58 -12.46
C PRO A 96 5.19 0.61 -12.35
N GLN A 97 5.74 -0.10 -11.38
CA GLN A 97 7.14 -0.54 -11.47
C GLN A 97 7.17 -1.82 -12.33
N PRO A 98 7.88 -1.84 -13.46
CA PRO A 98 8.16 -3.08 -14.16
C PRO A 98 9.32 -3.81 -13.47
N SER A 99 9.04 -4.95 -12.83
CA SER A 99 10.07 -5.92 -12.47
C SER A 99 10.49 -6.70 -13.73
N PRO A 100 11.79 -6.94 -13.96
CA PRO A 100 12.28 -7.51 -15.21
C PRO A 100 12.40 -9.03 -15.10
N THR A 101 11.51 -9.81 -15.72
CA THR A 101 11.84 -11.18 -16.12
C THR A 101 10.93 -11.70 -17.23
N GLY A 102 11.54 -12.10 -18.34
CA GLY A 102 11.04 -13.24 -19.12
C GLY A 102 10.18 -12.94 -20.35
N GLU A 103 10.86 -12.83 -21.49
CA GLU A 103 10.54 -13.60 -22.71
C GLU A 103 9.47 -13.06 -23.69
N GLY A 104 9.93 -12.72 -24.90
CA GLY A 104 9.21 -13.08 -26.13
C GLY A 104 8.70 -11.96 -27.05
N VAL A 105 9.55 -11.49 -27.99
CA VAL A 105 9.28 -11.30 -29.44
C VAL A 105 8.23 -10.19 -29.82
N SER A 106 8.47 -9.18 -30.68
CA SER A 106 9.06 -9.21 -32.02
C SER A 106 9.34 -7.80 -32.58
N THR A 107 10.50 -7.65 -33.23
CA THR A 107 10.69 -7.09 -34.60
C THR A 107 10.11 -5.71 -34.96
N LYS A 108 10.93 -4.64 -34.81
CA LYS A 108 11.28 -3.66 -35.86
C LYS A 108 12.09 -2.49 -35.28
N LEU A 109 13.39 -2.70 -35.00
CA LEU A 109 14.36 -1.61 -34.78
C LEU A 109 15.67 -1.91 -35.52
N ARG A 110 15.57 -2.15 -36.83
CA ARG A 110 16.72 -2.14 -37.76
C ARG A 110 16.33 -1.25 -38.93
N SER A 111 16.43 0.07 -38.77
CA SER A 111 16.39 1.04 -39.90
C SER A 111 16.87 2.47 -39.54
N GLY A 112 17.52 2.70 -38.40
CA GLY A 112 17.87 4.07 -37.98
C GLY A 112 19.29 4.28 -37.46
N LEU A 113 20.23 3.39 -37.78
CA LEU A 113 21.61 3.48 -37.30
C LEU A 113 22.62 3.31 -38.46
N GLY A 114 22.33 3.96 -39.59
CA GLY A 114 23.23 4.08 -40.75
C GLY A 114 23.72 5.50 -41.01
N ASP A 115 23.19 6.51 -40.30
CA ASP A 115 23.34 7.92 -40.70
C ASP A 115 24.24 8.75 -39.76
N LEU A 116 24.99 8.11 -38.86
CA LEU A 116 25.80 8.81 -37.86
C LEU A 116 27.25 8.29 -37.72
N MET A 117 27.78 7.68 -38.79
CA MET A 117 29.21 7.34 -38.89
C MET A 117 29.93 8.07 -40.03
N GLU A 118 29.28 9.03 -40.69
CA GLU A 118 29.83 9.82 -41.79
C GLU A 118 30.24 11.25 -41.39
N TRP A 119 30.75 11.45 -40.17
CA TRP A 119 31.55 12.65 -39.92
C TRP A 119 32.55 12.46 -38.78
N SER A 120 33.57 11.63 -39.01
CA SER A 120 34.86 11.79 -38.33
C SER A 120 35.94 10.90 -38.97
N ASN A 121 36.33 11.19 -40.21
CA ASN A 121 37.71 10.92 -40.64
C ASN A 121 38.09 11.92 -41.74
N GLY A 122 39.02 12.82 -41.40
CA GLY A 122 39.42 13.91 -42.27
C GLY A 122 40.41 13.53 -43.37
N GLY A 123 40.61 14.49 -44.28
CA GLY A 123 41.95 14.91 -44.72
C GLY A 123 42.62 14.16 -45.87
N LYS A 124 42.97 14.96 -46.90
CA LYS A 124 43.82 14.71 -48.09
C LYS A 124 43.14 13.93 -49.23
N GLN A 125 43.27 14.33 -50.51
CA GLN A 125 44.34 15.05 -51.21
C GLN A 125 43.78 16.13 -52.15
#